data_AF-A0A1I8NPB2-F1
#
_entry.id   AF-A0A1I8NPB2-F1
#
_cell.length_a   1.000
_cell.length_b   1.000
_cell.length_c   1.000
_cell.angle_alpha   90.00
_cell.angle_beta   90.00
_cell.angle_gamma   90.00
#
_symmetry.space_group_name_H-M   'P 1'
#
loop_
_entity.id
_entity.type
_entity.pdbx_description
1 polymer ?
#
loop_
_entity_poly.entity_id
_entity_poly.type
_entity_poly.pdbx_seq_one_letter_code
_entity_poly.pdbx_strand_id
1 'polypeptide(L)'
;MLISKMFNTIFAFLMLFGLGILAERPEWYPKNAAEIDAECMKKHVLSAEIMEKLKNDFTLEDTPTMRSLVFCSALGKQVFRPNVGFEAVRVVEGLQENAKLNCSLEAVQHCADQFRNANSNEAMFFSTMKCLFDDISENCSKMKETE
;
A
#
# COMPACT_ATOMS: atom_id res chain seq x y z
N MET A 1 47.77 5.57 -23.63
CA MET A 1 47.78 4.96 -22.28
C MET A 1 46.82 5.62 -21.28
N LEU A 2 46.56 6.94 -21.38
CA LEU A 2 45.60 7.66 -20.51
C LEU A 2 44.12 7.26 -20.72
N ILE A 3 43.70 7.01 -21.97
CA ILE A 3 42.31 6.65 -22.31
C ILE A 3 41.89 5.31 -21.70
N SER A 4 42.81 4.35 -21.63
CA SER A 4 42.58 3.03 -21.03
C SER A 4 42.41 3.09 -19.51
N LYS A 5 43.07 4.05 -18.82
CA LYS A 5 42.87 4.29 -17.38
C LYS A 5 41.51 4.92 -17.10
N MET A 6 41.07 5.88 -17.92
CA MET A 6 39.75 6.53 -17.79
C MET A 6 38.60 5.53 -17.95
N PHE A 7 38.68 4.62 -18.92
CA PHE A 7 37.67 3.58 -19.11
C PHE A 7 37.58 2.62 -17.92
N ASN A 8 38.72 2.23 -17.34
CA ASN A 8 38.76 1.33 -16.20
C ASN A 8 38.17 1.97 -14.92
N THR A 9 38.35 3.29 -14.75
CA THR A 9 37.76 4.02 -13.63
C THR A 9 36.24 4.18 -13.79
N ILE A 10 35.74 4.44 -15.00
CA ILE A 10 34.29 4.55 -15.27
C ILE A 10 33.60 3.20 -15.06
N PHE A 11 34.21 2.10 -15.50
CA PHE A 11 33.66 0.76 -15.33
C PHE A 11 33.61 0.33 -13.85
N ALA A 12 34.61 0.75 -13.06
CA ALA A 12 34.60 0.55 -11.60
C ALA A 12 33.52 1.36 -10.89
N PHE A 13 33.25 2.60 -11.33
CA PHE A 13 32.14 3.41 -10.81
C PHE A 13 30.77 2.82 -11.19
N LEU A 14 30.59 2.33 -12.41
CA LEU A 14 29.34 1.70 -12.85
C LEU A 14 29.03 0.39 -12.11
N MET A 15 30.05 -0.39 -11.72
CA MET A 15 29.85 -1.58 -10.88
C MET A 15 29.47 -1.24 -9.42
N LEU A 16 29.89 -0.08 -8.89
CA LEU A 16 29.54 0.35 -7.53
C LEU A 16 28.09 0.83 -7.37
N PHE A 17 27.45 1.27 -8.45
CA PHE A 17 26.02 1.66 -8.46
C PHE A 17 25.08 0.48 -8.77
N GLY A 18 25.61 -0.73 -8.96
CA GLY A 18 24.87 -1.93 -9.36
C GLY A 18 24.32 -2.78 -8.21
N LEU A 19 24.26 -2.26 -6.97
CA LEU A 19 23.49 -2.91 -5.92
C LEU A 19 22.01 -2.67 -6.21
N GLY A 20 21.42 -3.60 -6.97
CA GLY A 20 20.00 -3.64 -7.23
C GLY A 20 19.23 -3.44 -5.93
N ILE A 21 18.30 -2.48 -5.98
CA ILE A 21 17.37 -2.21 -4.89
C ILE A 21 16.48 -3.45 -4.78
N LEU A 22 16.90 -4.43 -3.98
CA LEU A 22 15.94 -5.31 -3.34
C LEU A 22 15.03 -4.37 -2.56
N ALA A 23 13.76 -4.29 -2.97
CA ALA A 23 12.75 -3.53 -2.25
C ALA A 23 12.58 -4.18 -0.88
N GLU A 24 13.42 -3.77 0.06
CA GLU A 24 13.38 -4.23 1.43
C GLU A 24 12.15 -3.62 2.08
N ARG A 25 11.36 -4.48 2.73
CA ARG A 25 10.16 -4.07 3.47
C ARG A 25 10.48 -2.85 4.33
N PRO A 26 9.76 -1.71 4.16
CA PRO A 26 10.08 -0.47 4.85
C PRO A 26 10.21 -0.66 6.37
N GLU A 27 11.15 0.05 7.00
CA GLU A 27 11.41 -0.10 8.44
C GLU A 27 10.15 0.10 9.30
N TRP A 28 9.29 1.04 8.88
CA TRP A 28 8.07 1.41 9.59
C TRP A 28 6.93 0.37 9.44
N TYR A 29 6.92 -0.41 8.36
CA TYR A 29 5.86 -1.40 8.13
C TYR A 29 6.00 -2.48 9.20
N PRO A 30 4.92 -3.06 9.77
CA PRO A 30 5.07 -4.08 10.81
C PRO A 30 5.56 -5.41 10.25
N LYS A 31 6.37 -6.14 11.04
CA LYS A 31 6.78 -7.52 10.69
C LYS A 31 5.62 -8.51 10.78
N ASN A 32 4.65 -8.22 11.64
CA ASN A 32 3.47 -9.04 11.88
C ASN A 32 2.21 -8.54 11.15
N ALA A 33 2.38 -7.95 9.95
CA ALA A 33 1.27 -7.38 9.17
C ALA A 33 0.13 -8.39 8.91
N ALA A 34 0.47 -9.65 8.63
CA ALA A 34 -0.51 -10.71 8.39
C ALA A 34 -1.29 -11.08 9.67
N GLU A 35 -0.63 -11.05 10.83
CA GLU A 35 -1.29 -11.29 12.13
C GLU A 35 -2.26 -10.16 12.47
N ILE A 36 -1.87 -8.91 12.20
CA ILE A 36 -2.74 -7.73 12.33
C ILE A 36 -4.02 -7.90 11.50
N ASP A 37 -3.89 -8.27 10.22
CA ASP A 37 -5.06 -8.50 9.37
C ASP A 37 -5.94 -9.64 9.89
N ALA A 38 -5.33 -10.74 10.34
CA ALA A 38 -6.06 -11.86 10.92
C ALA A 38 -6.83 -11.45 12.18
N GLU A 39 -6.25 -10.60 13.04
CA GLU A 39 -6.92 -10.05 14.21
C GLU A 39 -8.07 -9.11 13.84
N CYS A 40 -7.87 -8.23 12.86
CA CYS A 40 -8.93 -7.35 12.38
C CYS A 40 -10.09 -8.13 11.75
N MET A 41 -9.81 -9.17 10.97
CA MET A 41 -10.83 -10.07 10.41
C MET A 41 -11.59 -10.84 11.49
N LYS A 42 -10.92 -11.26 12.57
CA LYS A 42 -11.59 -11.89 13.72
C LYS A 42 -12.52 -10.93 14.47
N LYS A 43 -12.14 -9.66 14.60
CA LYS A 43 -12.94 -8.62 15.26
C LYS A 43 -14.11 -8.15 14.41
N HIS A 44 -13.94 -8.10 13.09
CA HIS A 44 -14.89 -7.55 12.13
C HIS A 44 -15.25 -8.60 11.08
N VAL A 45 -16.05 -9.60 11.48
CA VAL A 45 -16.38 -10.74 10.64
C VAL A 45 -17.22 -10.30 9.44
N LEU A 46 -16.66 -10.50 8.24
CA LEU A 46 -17.37 -10.28 6.97
C LEU A 46 -18.21 -11.51 6.59
N SER A 47 -19.27 -11.29 5.81
CA SER A 47 -19.99 -12.39 5.18
C SER A 47 -19.09 -13.08 4.14
N ALA A 48 -19.38 -14.35 3.83
CA ALA A 48 -18.64 -15.10 2.81
C ALA A 48 -18.69 -14.39 1.44
N GLU A 49 -19.85 -13.83 1.07
CA GLU A 49 -20.06 -13.08 -0.17
C GLU A 49 -19.17 -11.84 -0.26
N ILE A 50 -19.13 -11.02 0.81
CA ILE A 50 -18.31 -9.80 0.84
C ILE A 50 -16.81 -10.17 0.75
N MET A 51 -16.43 -11.26 1.43
CA MET A 51 -15.05 -11.73 1.40
C MET A 51 -14.64 -12.28 0.03
N GLU A 52 -15.56 -12.87 -0.72
CA GLU A 52 -15.32 -13.31 -2.11
C GLU A 52 -15.10 -12.11 -3.03
N LYS A 53 -15.97 -11.10 -2.98
CA LYS A 53 -15.82 -9.85 -3.75
C LYS A 53 -14.51 -9.12 -3.45
N LEU A 54 -14.11 -9.08 -2.18
CA LEU A 54 -12.83 -8.48 -1.78
C LEU A 54 -11.63 -9.24 -2.37
N LYS A 55 -11.66 -10.58 -2.35
CA LYS A 55 -10.54 -11.42 -2.80
C LYS A 55 -10.39 -11.46 -4.32
N ASN A 56 -11.52 -11.53 -5.03
CA ASN A 56 -11.51 -11.73 -6.48
C ASN A 56 -11.43 -10.40 -7.24
N ASP A 57 -12.14 -9.39 -6.76
CA ASP A 57 -12.43 -8.18 -7.54
C ASP A 57 -11.90 -6.90 -6.87
N PHE A 58 -11.21 -7.01 -5.72
CA PHE A 58 -10.78 -5.87 -4.88
C PHE A 58 -11.93 -4.90 -4.53
N THR A 59 -13.17 -5.38 -4.59
CA THR A 59 -14.35 -4.53 -4.38
C THR A 59 -14.57 -4.29 -2.88
N LEU A 60 -14.51 -3.02 -2.49
CA LEU A 60 -14.82 -2.58 -1.13
C LEU A 60 -16.31 -2.23 -1.02
N GLU A 61 -17.10 -3.18 -0.53
CA GLU A 61 -18.52 -2.95 -0.25
C GLU A 61 -18.66 -2.01 0.96
N ASP A 62 -19.44 -0.95 0.78
CA ASP A 62 -19.59 0.09 1.79
C ASP A 62 -20.54 -0.30 2.92
N THR A 63 -20.01 -1.09 3.86
CA THR A 63 -20.71 -1.52 5.07
C THR A 63 -19.96 -1.06 6.33
N PRO A 64 -20.65 -0.85 7.46
CA PRO A 64 -19.97 -0.51 8.72
C PRO A 64 -18.86 -1.49 9.09
N THR A 65 -19.09 -2.79 8.93
CA THR A 65 -18.09 -3.83 9.21
C THR A 65 -16.87 -3.73 8.29
N MET A 66 -17.06 -3.48 7.00
CA MET A 66 -15.93 -3.32 6.06
C MET A 66 -15.11 -2.07 6.38
N ARG A 67 -15.79 -0.93 6.63
CA ARG A 67 -15.11 0.31 7.07
C ARG A 67 -14.24 0.06 8.30
N SER A 68 -14.79 -0.61 9.31
CA SER A 68 -14.10 -0.90 10.55
C SER A 68 -12.94 -1.88 10.37
N LEU A 69 -13.11 -2.91 9.53
CA LEU A 69 -12.03 -3.85 9.18
C LEU A 69 -10.86 -3.14 8.48
N VAL A 70 -11.16 -2.36 7.44
CA VAL A 70 -10.14 -1.64 6.66
C VAL A 70 -9.41 -0.65 7.56
N PHE A 71 -10.12 0.09 8.41
CA PHE A 71 -9.51 1.06 9.32
C PHE A 71 -8.73 0.38 10.46
N CYS A 72 -9.18 -0.76 10.97
CA CYS A 72 -8.43 -1.59 11.92
C CYS A 72 -7.07 -1.99 11.34
N SER A 73 -7.07 -2.51 10.10
CA SER A 73 -5.83 -2.87 9.39
C SER A 73 -4.94 -1.64 9.19
N ALA A 74 -5.54 -0.49 8.82
CA ALA A 74 -4.82 0.76 8.60
C ALA A 74 -4.06 1.25 9.84
N LEU A 75 -4.69 1.18 11.01
CA LEU A 75 -4.11 1.54 12.30
C LEU A 75 -3.01 0.56 12.70
N GLY A 76 -3.28 -0.75 12.63
CA GLY A 76 -2.31 -1.77 13.01
C GLY A 76 -1.06 -1.75 12.14
N LYS A 77 -1.22 -1.48 10.83
CA LYS A 77 -0.13 -1.34 9.87
C LYS A 77 0.52 0.04 9.86
N GLN A 78 0.00 0.99 10.63
CA GLN A 78 0.51 2.36 10.72
C GLN A 78 0.52 3.12 9.39
N VAL A 79 -0.37 2.77 8.46
CA VAL A 79 -0.64 3.58 7.25
C VAL A 79 -1.63 4.71 7.55
N PHE A 80 -2.35 4.60 8.67
CA PHE A 80 -3.03 5.70 9.34
C PHE A 80 -2.52 5.79 10.78
N ARG A 81 -2.07 6.96 11.21
CA ARG A 81 -1.57 7.18 12.59
C ARG A 81 -2.48 8.19 13.31
N PRO A 82 -3.07 7.89 14.48
CA PRO A 82 -4.02 8.78 15.15
C PRO A 82 -3.55 10.23 15.37
N ASN A 83 -2.25 10.42 15.63
CA ASN A 83 -1.66 11.74 15.89
C ASN A 83 -1.17 12.48 14.64
N VAL A 84 -1.13 11.80 13.48
CA VAL A 84 -0.58 12.35 12.22
C VAL A 84 -1.64 12.38 11.12
N GLY A 85 -2.56 11.42 11.11
CA GLY A 85 -3.61 11.24 10.11
C GLY A 85 -3.23 10.22 9.05
N PHE A 86 -3.75 10.46 7.85
CA PHE A 86 -3.54 9.65 6.65
C PHE A 86 -2.16 9.92 6.04
N GLU A 87 -1.44 8.86 5.65
CA GLU A 87 -0.11 8.97 5.06
C GLU A 87 -0.04 8.26 3.71
N ALA A 88 -0.25 9.03 2.62
CA ALA A 88 -0.32 8.49 1.26
C ALA A 88 0.89 7.62 0.86
N VAL A 89 2.11 8.05 1.23
CA VAL A 89 3.34 7.28 0.94
C VAL A 89 3.31 5.91 1.62
N ARG A 90 2.92 5.86 2.90
CA ARG A 90 2.80 4.60 3.64
C ARG A 90 1.69 3.72 3.09
N VAL A 91 0.60 4.29 2.59
CA VAL A 91 -0.45 3.53 1.90
C VAL A 91 0.11 2.85 0.65
N VAL A 92 0.82 3.59 -0.21
CA VAL A 92 1.43 3.01 -1.42
C VAL A 92 2.41 1.89 -1.07
N GLU A 93 3.36 2.17 -0.19
CA GLU A 93 4.34 1.19 0.27
C GLU A 93 3.68 -0.02 0.97
N GLY A 94 2.64 0.21 1.77
CA GLY A 94 1.87 -0.85 2.41
C GLY A 94 1.11 -1.74 1.42
N LEU A 95 0.60 -1.18 0.32
CA LEU A 95 -0.02 -1.94 -0.76
C LEU A 95 1.01 -2.76 -1.56
N GLN A 96 2.22 -2.23 -1.75
CA GLN A 96 3.34 -2.98 -2.33
C GLN A 96 3.69 -4.18 -1.43
N GLU A 97 3.79 -3.99 -0.13
CA GLU A 97 4.11 -5.07 0.80
C GLU A 97 2.99 -6.12 0.91
N ASN A 98 1.74 -5.68 1.11
CA ASN A 98 0.61 -6.53 1.47
C ASN A 98 -0.05 -7.22 0.27
N ALA A 99 -0.23 -6.48 -0.83
CA ALA A 99 -1.03 -6.92 -1.98
C ALA A 99 -0.19 -7.06 -3.25
N LYS A 100 1.12 -6.79 -3.18
CA LYS A 100 2.02 -6.75 -4.34
C LYS A 100 1.48 -5.81 -5.43
N LEU A 101 0.94 -4.68 -5.01
CA LEU A 101 0.40 -3.64 -5.89
C LEU A 101 1.31 -2.42 -5.86
N ASN A 102 1.75 -1.98 -7.04
CA ASN A 102 2.42 -0.71 -7.21
C ASN A 102 1.39 0.34 -7.67
N CYS A 103 0.92 1.15 -6.72
CA CYS A 103 -0.12 2.16 -6.93
C CYS A 103 0.47 3.57 -7.09
N SER A 104 -0.20 4.42 -7.87
CA SER A 104 0.15 5.83 -8.05
C SER A 104 -0.03 6.61 -6.74
N LEU A 105 1.05 7.22 -6.26
CA LEU A 105 0.98 8.13 -5.11
C LEU A 105 0.03 9.30 -5.37
N GLU A 106 0.03 9.83 -6.59
CA GLU A 106 -0.86 10.92 -7.00
C GLU A 106 -2.33 10.49 -6.92
N ALA A 107 -2.67 9.27 -7.36
CA ALA A 107 -4.04 8.75 -7.26
C ALA A 107 -4.47 8.60 -5.79
N VAL A 108 -3.59 8.08 -4.93
CA VAL A 108 -3.84 7.96 -3.48
C VAL A 108 -4.09 9.34 -2.85
N GLN A 109 -3.27 10.33 -3.20
CA GLN A 109 -3.43 11.71 -2.71
C GLN A 109 -4.72 12.34 -3.23
N HIS A 110 -5.03 12.16 -4.51
CA HIS A 110 -6.25 12.67 -5.13
C HIS A 110 -7.50 12.14 -4.42
N CYS A 111 -7.58 10.82 -4.22
CA CYS A 111 -8.68 10.21 -3.48
C CYS A 111 -8.74 10.73 -2.03
N ALA A 112 -7.61 10.88 -1.34
CA ALA A 112 -7.60 11.40 0.03
C ALA A 112 -8.12 12.85 0.11
N ASP A 113 -7.73 13.70 -0.84
CA ASP A 113 -8.16 15.10 -0.91
C ASP A 113 -9.68 15.23 -1.15
N GLN A 114 -10.27 14.34 -1.96
CA GLN A 114 -11.72 14.29 -2.19
C GLN A 114 -12.49 14.04 -0.89
N PHE A 115 -11.95 13.22 0.01
CA PHE A 115 -12.63 12.78 1.24
C PHE A 115 -12.08 13.41 2.52
N ARG A 116 -11.24 14.45 2.44
CA ARG A 116 -10.62 15.11 3.60
C ARG A 116 -11.62 15.63 4.65
N ASN A 117 -12.85 15.93 4.22
CA ASN A 117 -13.93 16.46 5.05
C ASN A 117 -14.96 15.40 5.45
N ALA A 118 -14.64 14.10 5.34
CA ALA A 118 -15.57 13.06 5.75
C ALA A 118 -15.87 13.12 7.26
N ASN A 119 -17.00 12.55 7.65
CA ASN A 119 -17.54 12.66 9.01
C ASN A 119 -16.67 12.00 10.10
N SER A 120 -15.74 11.13 9.72
CA SER A 120 -14.79 10.48 10.63
C SER A 120 -13.52 10.05 9.89
N ASN A 121 -12.44 9.80 10.65
CA ASN A 121 -11.20 9.23 10.11
C ASN A 121 -11.42 7.87 9.45
N GLU A 122 -12.29 7.04 10.04
CA GLU A 122 -12.67 5.74 9.48
C GLU A 122 -13.37 5.91 8.12
N ALA A 123 -14.33 6.83 8.03
CA ALA A 123 -15.03 7.11 6.77
C ALA A 123 -14.09 7.70 5.73
N MET A 124 -13.22 8.64 6.11
CA MET A 124 -12.23 9.23 5.19
C MET A 124 -11.29 8.17 4.64
N PHE A 125 -10.72 7.32 5.51
CA PHE A 125 -9.79 6.28 5.09
C PHE A 125 -10.48 5.26 4.17
N PHE A 126 -11.67 4.78 4.55
CA PHE A 126 -12.42 3.84 3.73
C PHE A 126 -12.76 4.43 2.35
N SER A 127 -13.30 5.64 2.29
CA SER A 127 -13.65 6.29 1.02
C SER A 127 -12.43 6.52 0.13
N THR A 128 -11.28 6.84 0.74
CA THR A 128 -10.01 6.96 0.02
C THR A 128 -9.60 5.63 -0.63
N MET A 129 -9.61 4.53 0.14
CA MET A 129 -9.26 3.21 -0.38
C MET A 129 -10.26 2.72 -1.43
N LYS A 130 -11.55 2.99 -1.22
CA LYS A 130 -12.60 2.67 -2.18
C LYS A 130 -12.41 3.41 -3.51
N CYS A 131 -12.18 4.72 -3.46
CA CYS A 131 -11.86 5.52 -4.66
C CYS A 131 -10.64 4.98 -5.41
N LEU A 132 -9.59 4.59 -4.70
CA LEU A 132 -8.41 4.02 -5.32
C LEU A 132 -8.71 2.69 -6.05
N PHE A 133 -9.52 1.83 -5.42
CA PHE A 133 -9.80 0.47 -5.92
C PHE A 133 -10.94 0.41 -6.94
N ASP A 134 -11.86 1.37 -6.94
CA ASP A 134 -12.91 1.45 -7.97
C ASP A 134 -12.27 1.56 -9.37
N ASP A 135 -11.09 2.19 -9.50
CA ASP A 135 -10.28 2.27 -10.73
C ASP A 135 -8.90 1.59 -10.58
N ILE A 136 -8.84 0.42 -9.92
CA ILE A 136 -7.57 -0.25 -9.57
C ILE A 136 -6.65 -0.52 -10.76
N SER A 137 -7.20 -0.81 -11.95
CA SER A 137 -6.40 -1.09 -13.16
C SER A 137 -5.69 0.12 -13.73
N GLU A 138 -6.21 1.32 -13.47
CA GLU A 138 -5.61 2.58 -13.89
C GLU A 138 -4.64 3.09 -12.82
N ASN A 139 -5.01 2.90 -11.55
CA ASN A 139 -4.28 3.43 -10.41
C ASN A 139 -3.14 2.54 -9.93
N CYS A 140 -3.20 1.23 -10.20
CA CYS A 140 -2.28 0.24 -9.66
C CYS A 140 -1.85 -0.80 -10.70
N SER A 141 -0.65 -1.32 -10.53
CA SER A 141 -0.12 -2.44 -11.31
C SER A 141 0.30 -3.59 -10.38
N LYS A 142 0.08 -4.83 -10.80
CA LYS A 142 0.62 -6.00 -10.09
C LYS A 142 2.14 -6.03 -10.24
N MET A 143 2.84 -6.14 -9.12
CA MET A 143 4.27 -6.37 -9.10
C MET A 143 4.54 -7.78 -9.63
N LYS A 144 5.50 -7.91 -10.56
CA LYS A 144 5.95 -9.22 -11.00
C LYS A 144 6.80 -9.82 -9.89
N GLU A 145 6.47 -11.04 -9.48
CA GLU A 145 7.39 -11.85 -8.67
C GLU A 145 8.65 -12.05 -9.51
N THR A 146 9.77 -11.53 -9.03
CA THR A 146 11.07 -11.77 -9.66
C THR A 146 11.54 -13.10 -9.10
N GLU A 147 11.39 -14.17 -9.88
CA GLU A 147 11.94 -15.50 -9.57
C GLU A 147 13.47 -15.47 -9.47
#